data_AF-A0A2I2DNA6-F1
#
_entry.id   AF-A0A2I2DNA6-F1
#
_cell.length_a   1.000
_cell.length_b   1.000
_cell.length_c   1.000
_cell.angle_alpha   90.00
_cell.angle_beta   90.00
_cell.angle_gamma   90.00
#
_symmetry.space_group_name_H-M   'P 1'
#
loop_
_entity.id
_entity.type
_entity.pdbx_description
1 polymer ?
#
loop_
_entity_poly.entity_id
_entity_poly.type
_entity_poly.pdbx_seq_one_letter_code
_entity_poly.pdbx_strand_id
1 'polypeptide(L)'
;MIKWKSYYLVIVIMVAGLLSSFFLLTRQSNFYNGLEKIHKKNSYDIQVKEAYNERGIYVLNKKYYINSATYVIGNHYGLSKDSGIWRPENVEYNPRISDISAPFTIKKEIDNDTLTLKKGDKTILLLLVTD
;
A
#
# COMPACT_ATOMS: atom_id res chain seq x y z
N MET A 1 -16.71 4.13 -49.69
CA MET A 1 -15.86 5.15 -49.03
C MET A 1 -15.97 5.22 -47.51
N ILE A 2 -17.09 4.82 -46.90
CA ILE A 2 -17.30 4.90 -45.43
C ILE A 2 -16.40 3.93 -44.64
N LYS A 3 -16.18 2.70 -45.14
CA LYS A 3 -15.37 1.67 -44.44
C LYS A 3 -13.93 2.13 -44.15
N TRP A 4 -13.28 2.84 -45.08
CA TRP A 4 -11.89 3.29 -44.93
C TRP A 4 -11.70 4.36 -43.86
N LYS A 5 -12.68 5.27 -43.70
CA LYS A 5 -12.68 6.26 -42.62
C LYS A 5 -12.84 5.59 -41.24
N SER A 6 -13.63 4.52 -41.16
CA SER A 6 -13.78 3.73 -39.94
C SER A 6 -12.49 2.99 -39.56
N TYR A 7 -11.74 2.43 -40.51
CA TYR A 7 -10.44 1.79 -40.22
C TYR A 7 -9.40 2.77 -39.68
N TYR A 8 -9.29 3.96 -40.27
CA TYR A 8 -8.37 4.99 -39.78
C TYR A 8 -8.72 5.44 -38.35
N LEU A 9 -10.02 5.64 -38.08
CA LEU A 9 -10.50 5.98 -36.73
C LEU A 9 -10.13 4.88 -35.70
N VAL A 10 -10.31 3.61 -36.05
CA VAL A 10 -9.95 2.48 -35.19
C VAL A 10 -8.44 2.48 -34.89
N ILE A 11 -7.60 2.69 -35.91
CA ILE A 11 -6.14 2.76 -35.72
C ILE A 11 -5.77 3.93 -34.79
N VAL A 12 -6.37 5.10 -34.98
CA VAL A 12 -6.14 6.27 -34.11
C VAL A 12 -6.51 5.97 -32.65
N ILE A 13 -7.67 5.34 -32.42
CA ILE A 13 -8.11 4.95 -31.08
C ILE A 13 -7.16 3.92 -30.45
N MET A 14 -6.70 2.94 -31.22
CA MET A 14 -5.73 1.94 -30.74
C MET A 14 -4.41 2.58 -30.34
N VAL A 15 -3.87 3.48 -31.17
CA VAL A 15 -2.62 4.20 -30.87
C VAL A 15 -2.79 5.08 -29.64
N ALA A 16 -3.91 5.81 -29.52
CA ALA A 16 -4.21 6.63 -28.35
C ALA A 16 -4.33 5.77 -27.07
N GLY A 17 -4.99 4.61 -27.15
CA GLY A 17 -5.09 3.67 -26.04
C GLY A 17 -3.74 3.10 -25.62
N LEU A 18 -2.87 2.77 -26.59
CA LEU A 18 -1.52 2.31 -26.33
C LEU A 18 -0.68 3.38 -25.62
N LEU A 19 -0.69 4.61 -26.15
CA LEU A 19 0.04 5.74 -25.56
C LEU A 19 -0.44 6.04 -24.14
N SER A 20 -1.76 6.01 -23.91
CA SER A 20 -2.34 6.20 -22.57
C SER A 20 -1.89 5.09 -21.60
N SER A 21 -1.89 3.84 -22.05
CA SER A 21 -1.44 2.69 -21.24
C SER A 21 0.03 2.83 -20.85
N PHE A 22 0.90 3.18 -21.81
CA PHE A 22 2.32 3.46 -21.55
C PHE A 22 2.49 4.59 -20.52
N PHE A 23 1.78 5.70 -20.70
CA PHE A 23 1.83 6.83 -19.77
C PHE A 23 1.45 6.42 -18.34
N LEU A 24 0.37 5.63 -18.17
CA LEU A 24 -0.06 5.14 -16.87
C LEU A 24 0.96 4.20 -16.22
N LEU A 25 1.56 3.29 -17.00
CA LEU A 25 2.61 2.39 -16.52
C LEU A 25 3.86 3.14 -16.06
N THR A 26 4.31 4.13 -16.85
CA THR A 26 5.47 4.96 -16.48
C THR A 26 5.20 5.78 -15.24
N ARG A 27 4.02 6.40 -15.12
CA ARG A 27 3.63 7.16 -13.92
C ARG A 27 3.64 6.29 -12.68
N GLN A 28 3.11 5.07 -12.78
CA GLN A 28 3.11 4.12 -11.67
C GLN A 28 4.53 3.73 -11.28
N SER A 29 5.37 3.33 -12.24
CA SER A 29 6.77 2.97 -11.98
C SER A 29 7.53 4.10 -11.27
N ASN A 30 7.38 5.34 -11.74
CA ASN A 30 8.03 6.50 -11.14
C ASN A 30 7.58 6.75 -9.69
N PHE A 31 6.31 6.49 -9.37
CA PHE A 31 5.81 6.60 -8.00
C PHE A 31 6.47 5.58 -7.08
N TYR A 32 6.53 4.30 -7.47
CA TYR A 32 7.18 3.26 -6.66
C TYR A 32 8.68 3.46 -6.54
N ASN A 33 9.37 3.89 -7.60
CA ASN A 33 10.81 4.14 -7.59
C ASN A 33 11.21 5.32 -6.70
N GLY A 34 10.29 6.26 -6.44
CA GLY A 34 10.50 7.37 -5.52
C GLY A 34 10.31 7.00 -4.04
N LEU A 35 9.83 5.79 -3.74
CA LEU A 35 9.53 5.35 -2.39
C LEU A 35 10.52 4.25 -1.94
N GLU A 36 10.96 4.35 -0.69
CA GLU A 36 11.82 3.36 -0.07
C GLU A 36 10.96 2.25 0.58
N LYS A 37 11.15 1.00 0.13
CA LYS A 37 10.46 -0.15 0.74
C LYS A 37 11.06 -0.47 2.10
N ILE A 38 10.21 -0.63 3.11
CA ILE A 38 10.63 -1.17 4.42
C ILE A 38 10.97 -2.64 4.26
N HIS A 39 12.26 -2.96 4.25
CA HIS A 39 12.78 -4.31 4.05
C HIS A 39 13.28 -4.97 5.33
N LYS A 40 13.20 -6.30 5.39
CA LYS A 40 13.74 -7.14 6.48
C LYS A 40 15.18 -6.77 6.88
N LYS A 41 16.04 -6.52 5.90
CA LYS A 41 17.49 -6.34 6.05
C LYS A 41 17.91 -5.02 6.71
N ASN A 42 17.00 -4.06 6.82
CA ASN A 42 17.31 -2.72 7.32
C ASN A 42 16.59 -2.48 8.64
N SER A 43 17.21 -1.70 9.52
CA SER A 43 16.57 -1.16 10.70
C SER A 43 15.89 0.17 10.39
N TYR A 44 14.78 0.43 11.08
CA TYR A 44 14.00 1.65 10.90
C TYR A 44 13.48 2.15 12.25
N ASP A 45 13.59 3.45 12.49
CA ASP A 45 12.86 4.16 13.56
C ASP A 45 12.21 5.38 12.91
N ILE A 46 10.93 5.24 12.55
CA ILE A 46 10.21 6.21 11.72
C ILE A 46 9.04 6.76 12.51
N GLN A 47 9.04 8.08 12.73
CA GLN A 47 7.86 8.78 13.20
C GLN A 47 6.94 9.11 12.01
N VAL A 48 5.84 8.38 11.89
CA VAL A 48 4.86 8.52 10.81
C VAL A 48 3.85 9.61 11.17
N LYS A 49 3.86 10.69 10.39
CA LYS A 49 2.95 11.83 10.51
C LYS A 49 1.77 11.71 9.54
N GLU A 50 2.05 11.23 8.34
CA GLU A 50 1.05 11.02 7.28
C GLU A 50 1.16 9.59 6.76
N ALA A 51 0.03 8.92 6.59
CA ALA A 51 -0.02 7.60 5.98
C ALA A 51 -1.31 7.44 5.15
N TYR A 52 -1.19 6.78 4.01
CA TYR A 52 -2.32 6.50 3.11
C TYR A 52 -2.09 5.23 2.30
N ASN A 53 -3.18 4.60 1.88
CA ASN A 53 -3.14 3.42 1.03
C ASN A 53 -3.19 3.86 -0.45
N GLU A 54 -2.26 3.36 -1.25
CA GLU A 54 -2.22 3.54 -2.69
C GLU A 54 -1.98 2.17 -3.34
N ARG A 55 -2.98 1.66 -4.06
CA ARG A 55 -2.87 0.46 -4.92
C ARG A 55 -2.15 -0.74 -4.27
N GLY A 56 -2.48 -1.07 -3.03
CA GLY A 56 -1.95 -2.25 -2.35
C GLY A 56 -0.68 -1.99 -1.53
N ILE A 57 -0.12 -0.78 -1.57
CA ILE A 57 0.93 -0.34 -0.65
C ILE A 57 0.42 0.71 0.31
N TYR A 58 0.98 0.70 1.52
CA TYR A 58 0.76 1.71 2.53
C TYR A 58 1.96 2.65 2.56
N VAL A 59 1.73 3.89 2.13
CA VAL A 59 2.75 4.92 1.99
C VAL A 59 2.86 5.70 3.29
N LEU A 60 4.08 5.89 3.77
CA LEU A 60 4.40 6.54 5.04
C LEU A 60 5.28 7.77 4.79
N ASN A 61 4.84 8.93 5.27
CA ASN A 61 5.51 10.23 5.10
C ASN A 61 5.91 10.54 3.65
N LYS A 62 5.21 9.99 2.65
CA LYS A 62 5.54 10.11 1.21
C LYS A 62 6.96 9.68 0.84
N LYS A 63 7.64 8.93 1.72
CA LYS A 63 9.03 8.51 1.55
C LYS A 63 9.18 7.00 1.62
N TYR A 64 8.45 6.36 2.53
CA TYR A 64 8.55 4.92 2.74
C TYR A 64 7.27 4.24 2.28
N TYR A 65 7.37 2.95 1.97
CA TYR A 65 6.19 2.12 1.81
C TYR A 65 6.37 0.73 2.40
N ILE A 66 5.24 0.13 2.74
CA ILE A 66 5.09 -1.25 3.19
C ILE A 66 3.86 -1.85 2.51
N ASN A 67 3.78 -3.18 2.41
CA ASN A 67 2.60 -3.82 1.87
C ASN A 67 1.36 -3.47 2.72
N SER A 68 0.28 -3.00 2.09
CA SER A 68 -0.93 -2.61 2.81
C SER A 68 -1.61 -3.78 3.54
N ALA A 69 -1.31 -5.01 3.11
CA ALA A 69 -1.80 -6.25 3.70
C ALA A 69 -0.94 -6.76 4.87
N THR A 70 0.10 -6.03 5.31
CA THR A 70 0.88 -6.38 6.50
C THR A 70 -0.05 -6.53 7.71
N TYR A 71 -0.07 -7.75 8.25
CA TYR A 71 -0.99 -8.18 9.30
C TYR A 71 -0.51 -7.79 10.67
N VAL A 72 -1.45 -7.40 11.54
CA VAL A 72 -1.20 -7.26 12.98
C VAL A 72 -1.13 -8.64 13.60
N ILE A 73 -0.05 -8.91 14.33
CA ILE A 73 0.13 -10.14 15.09
C ILE A 73 -0.63 -10.00 16.41
N GLY A 74 -1.58 -10.91 16.66
CA GLY A 74 -2.38 -10.95 17.88
C GLY A 74 -3.62 -10.03 17.88
N ASN A 75 -4.41 -10.10 18.95
CA ASN A 75 -5.70 -9.40 19.07
C ASN A 75 -5.53 -7.95 19.53
N HIS A 76 -5.07 -7.07 18.63
CA HIS A 76 -4.91 -5.64 18.89
C HIS A 76 -5.91 -4.75 18.12
N TYR A 77 -7.16 -5.19 18.07
CA TYR A 77 -8.28 -4.50 17.43
C TYR A 77 -8.47 -3.04 17.86
N GLY A 78 -8.04 -2.68 19.07
CA GLY A 78 -8.20 -1.34 19.62
C GLY A 78 -7.38 -0.23 18.97
N LEU A 79 -6.56 -0.51 17.95
CA LEU A 79 -5.83 0.49 17.14
C LEU A 79 -6.28 0.55 15.68
N SER A 80 -7.02 -0.45 15.21
CA SER A 80 -7.43 -0.60 13.82
C SER A 80 -8.92 -0.30 13.68
N LYS A 81 -9.33 0.35 12.60
CA LYS A 81 -10.74 0.56 12.31
C LYS A 81 -11.17 -0.35 11.17
N ASP A 82 -12.14 -1.21 11.44
CA ASP A 82 -12.79 -1.96 10.38
C ASP A 82 -13.63 -1.01 9.52
N SER A 83 -13.24 -0.87 8.26
CA SER A 83 -13.93 -0.05 7.26
C SER A 83 -14.67 -0.90 6.22
N GLY A 84 -14.65 -2.23 6.35
CA GLY A 84 -15.18 -3.16 5.37
C GLY A 84 -16.70 -3.31 5.45
N ILE A 85 -17.44 -2.46 4.73
CA ILE A 85 -18.92 -2.55 4.64
C ILE A 85 -19.37 -3.88 3.99
N TRP A 86 -18.54 -4.47 3.13
CA TRP A 86 -18.88 -5.65 2.32
C TRP A 86 -18.31 -6.96 2.88
N ARG A 87 -17.84 -7.01 4.13
CA ARG A 87 -17.32 -8.27 4.69
C ARG A 87 -18.46 -9.27 4.88
N PRO A 88 -18.36 -10.51 4.38
CA PRO A 88 -19.34 -11.55 4.66
C PRO A 88 -19.44 -11.80 6.18
N GLU A 89 -20.64 -12.05 6.68
CA GLU A 89 -20.93 -12.20 8.12
C GLU A 89 -20.09 -13.28 8.82
N ASN A 90 -19.63 -14.29 8.08
CA ASN A 90 -18.86 -15.42 8.59
C ASN A 90 -17.34 -15.25 8.50
N VAL A 91 -16.85 -14.07 8.13
CA VAL A 91 -15.41 -13.81 8.00
C VAL A 91 -14.94 -12.91 9.13
N GLU A 92 -13.99 -13.40 9.91
CA GLU A 92 -13.39 -12.65 11.00
C GLU A 92 -12.57 -11.46 10.47
N TYR A 93 -12.62 -10.34 11.19
CA TYR A 93 -11.79 -9.19 10.89
C TYR A 93 -10.33 -9.49 11.24
N ASN A 94 -9.44 -9.33 10.26
CA ASN A 94 -8.01 -9.38 10.46
C ASN A 94 -7.39 -8.00 10.26
N PRO A 95 -6.99 -7.30 11.33
CA PRO A 95 -6.43 -5.96 11.25
C PRO A 95 -5.14 -5.93 10.43
N ARG A 96 -5.04 -4.92 9.57
CA ARG A 96 -3.85 -4.65 8.75
C ARG A 96 -3.28 -3.28 9.08
N ILE A 97 -2.04 -3.04 8.68
CA ILE A 97 -1.41 -1.72 8.88
C ILE A 97 -2.19 -0.59 8.20
N SER A 98 -2.83 -0.89 7.07
CA SER A 98 -3.66 0.08 6.33
C SER A 98 -4.92 0.50 7.08
N ASP A 99 -5.37 -0.28 8.06
CA ASP A 99 -6.50 0.06 8.93
C ASP A 99 -6.11 0.98 10.11
N ILE A 100 -4.81 1.30 10.23
CA ILE A 100 -4.26 2.10 11.32
C ILE A 100 -3.91 3.49 10.80
N SER A 101 -4.71 4.48 11.17
CA SER A 101 -4.46 5.87 10.79
C SER A 101 -3.17 6.41 11.43
N ALA A 102 -2.43 7.25 10.72
CA ALA A 102 -1.41 8.11 11.32
C ALA A 102 -2.05 9.06 12.37
N PRO A 103 -1.27 9.63 13.31
CA PRO A 103 0.17 9.42 13.52
C PRO A 103 0.51 8.20 14.38
N PHE A 104 1.69 7.63 14.17
CA PHE A 104 2.27 6.53 14.96
C PHE A 104 3.79 6.42 14.72
N THR A 105 4.48 5.63 15.52
CA THR A 105 5.90 5.34 15.34
C THR A 105 6.08 3.90 14.90
N ILE A 106 6.92 3.66 13.90
CA ILE A 106 7.37 2.33 13.50
C ILE A 106 8.80 2.13 13.97
N LYS A 107 9.05 1.01 14.64
CA LYS A 107 10.39 0.51 14.94
C LYS A 107 10.58 -0.86 14.34
N LYS A 108 11.71 -1.06 13.67
CA LYS A 108 12.08 -2.34 13.09
C LYS A 108 13.56 -2.59 13.32
N GLU A 109 13.85 -3.78 13.83
CA GLU A 109 15.20 -4.29 13.99
C GLU A 109 15.72 -4.89 12.68
N ILE A 110 17.05 -4.93 12.56
CA ILE A 110 17.74 -5.59 11.45
C ILE A 110 17.42 -7.09 11.41
N ASP A 111 17.32 -7.66 10.21
CA ASP A 111 17.07 -9.09 9.95
C ASP A 111 15.82 -9.70 10.62
N ASN A 112 14.87 -8.86 11.02
CA ASN A 112 13.62 -9.29 11.65
C ASN A 112 12.42 -9.20 10.69
N ASP A 113 11.57 -10.21 10.67
CA ASP A 113 10.34 -10.21 9.85
C ASP A 113 9.19 -9.42 10.50
N THR A 114 9.38 -9.00 11.74
CA THR A 114 8.41 -8.21 12.48
C THR A 114 8.83 -6.74 12.56
N LEU A 115 7.82 -5.87 12.64
CA LEU A 115 7.99 -4.48 12.99
C LEU A 115 7.03 -4.12 14.13
N THR A 116 7.46 -3.22 14.99
CA THR A 116 6.69 -2.71 16.11
C THR A 116 6.06 -1.38 15.71
N LEU A 117 4.75 -1.25 15.89
CA LEU A 117 4.04 0.01 15.72
C LEU A 117 3.55 0.50 17.08
N LYS A 118 3.89 1.73 17.44
CA LYS A 118 3.46 2.40 18.66
C LYS A 118 2.54 3.57 18.33
N LYS A 119 1.34 3.60 18.93
CA LYS A 119 0.36 4.69 18.79
C LYS A 119 -0.24 5.01 20.15
N GLY A 120 0.10 6.18 20.68
CA GLY A 120 -0.18 6.52 22.08
C GLY A 120 0.49 5.52 23.02
N ASP A 121 -0.29 4.97 23.96
CA ASP A 121 0.17 3.99 24.95
C ASP A 121 0.09 2.53 24.47
N LYS A 122 -0.38 2.33 23.22
CA LYS A 122 -0.53 0.99 22.65
C LYS A 122 0.65 0.67 21.73
N THR A 123 1.13 -0.56 21.85
CA THR A 123 2.17 -1.14 21.00
C THR A 123 1.64 -2.41 20.37
N ILE A 124 1.86 -2.57 19.07
CA ILE A 124 1.45 -3.76 18.32
C ILE A 124 2.61 -4.27 17.49
N LEU A 125 2.60 -5.57 17.21
CA LEU A 125 3.53 -6.20 16.30
C LEU A 125 2.84 -6.42 14.95
N LEU A 126 3.60 -6.21 13.89
CA LEU A 126 3.16 -6.33 12.51
C LEU A 126 4.12 -7.29 11.80
N LEU A 127 3.59 -8.26 11.05
CA LEU A 127 4.37 -9.21 10.26
C LEU A 127 4.56 -8.66 8.85
N LEU A 128 5.82 -8.47 8.45
CA LEU A 128 6.16 -8.08 7.08
C LEU A 128 5.70 -9.17 6.12
N VAL A 129 4.96 -8.76 5.10
CA VAL A 129 4.66 -9.63 3.97
C VAL A 129 5.86 -9.55 3.04
N THR A 130 6.63 -10.63 2.96
CA THR A 130 7.67 -10.80 1.95
C THR A 130 6.99 -11.10 0.62
N ASP A 131 7.27 -10.27 -0.38
CA ASP A 131 6.90 -10.53 -1.78
C ASP A 131 7.76 -11.67 -2.36
#